data_AF-A0A950LNR4-F1
#
_entry.id   AF-A0A950LNR4-F1
#
_cell.length_a   1.000
_cell.length_b   1.000
_cell.length_c   1.000
_cell.angle_alpha   90.00
_cell.angle_beta   90.00
_cell.angle_gamma   90.00
#
_symmetry.space_group_name_H-M   'P 1'
#
loop_
_entity.id
_entity.type
_entity.pdbx_description
1 polymer ?
#
loop_
_entity_poly.entity_id
_entity_poly.type
_entity_poly.pdbx_seq_one_letter_code
_entity_poly.pdbx_strand_id
1 'polypeptide(L)'
;TDDEILAAYRFLAAEESVFCEPASAASVAGLLRLAADGSLPRGARVACILTGHGLKDPDIAISQISVPTAVDADLGAVLAQLAL
;
A
#
# COMPACT_ATOMS: atom_id res chain seq x y z
N THR A 1 13.48 -1.93 5.61
CA THR A 1 13.00 -2.40 6.92
C THR A 1 11.57 -2.86 6.77
N ASP A 2 10.98 -3.49 7.78
CA ASP A 2 9.56 -3.88 7.74
C ASP A 2 8.65 -2.64 7.54
N ASP A 3 9.00 -1.51 8.17
CA ASP A 3 8.28 -0.24 7.99
C ASP A 3 8.31 0.24 6.53
N GLU A 4 9.47 0.17 5.85
CA GLU A 4 9.60 0.52 4.43
C GLU A 4 8.78 -0.44 3.53
N ILE A 5 8.72 -1.72 3.90
CA ILE A 5 7.93 -2.73 3.17
C ILE A 5 6.44 -2.40 3.30
N LEU A 6 5.97 -2.11 4.52
CA LEU A 6 4.57 -1.75 4.76
C LEU A 6 4.20 -0.41 4.10
N ALA A 7 5.14 0.55 4.05
CA ALA A 7 4.95 1.79 3.31
C ALA A 7 4.82 1.54 1.80
N ALA A 8 5.70 0.73 1.21
CA ALA A 8 5.62 0.37 -0.20
C ALA A 8 4.35 -0.44 -0.53
N TYR A 9 3.93 -1.33 0.36
CA TYR A 9 2.69 -2.09 0.25
C TYR A 9 1.47 -1.17 0.18
N ARG A 10 1.36 -0.18 1.09
CA ARG A 10 0.28 0.81 1.07
C ARG A 10 0.34 1.70 -0.17
N PHE A 11 1.54 2.13 -0.57
CA PHE A 11 1.77 2.93 -1.77
C PHE A 11 1.27 2.22 -3.03
N LEU A 12 1.64 0.95 -3.23
CA LEU A 12 1.21 0.17 -4.39
C LEU A 12 -0.32 0.03 -4.46
N ALA A 13 -0.97 -0.19 -3.32
CA ALA A 13 -2.42 -0.33 -3.28
C ALA A 13 -3.14 1.01 -3.53
N ALA A 14 -2.68 2.09 -2.91
CA ALA A 14 -3.35 3.40 -2.95
C ALA A 14 -3.08 4.19 -4.25
N GLU A 15 -1.84 4.16 -4.75
CA GLU A 15 -1.41 5.03 -5.85
C GLU A 15 -1.32 4.27 -7.19
N GLU A 16 -1.00 2.98 -7.17
CA GLU A 16 -0.79 2.18 -8.39
C GLU A 16 -1.93 1.20 -8.67
N SER A 17 -2.93 1.08 -7.78
CA SER A 17 -4.01 0.10 -7.87
C SER A 17 -3.52 -1.36 -7.97
N VAL A 18 -2.36 -1.67 -7.40
CA VAL A 18 -1.75 -3.01 -7.40
C VAL A 18 -1.74 -3.57 -5.98
N PHE A 19 -2.54 -4.63 -5.76
CA PHE A 19 -2.66 -5.26 -4.46
C PHE A 19 -1.82 -6.56 -4.36
N CYS A 20 -0.63 -6.46 -3.79
CA CYS A 20 0.29 -7.60 -3.59
C CYS A 20 0.47 -7.95 -2.10
N GLU A 21 1.05 -9.11 -1.79
CA GLU A 21 1.45 -9.46 -0.42
C GLU A 21 2.64 -8.58 0.08
N PRO A 22 2.87 -8.43 1.40
CA PRO A 22 3.98 -7.62 1.92
C PRO A 22 5.35 -8.06 1.40
N ALA A 23 5.59 -9.37 1.30
CA ALA A 23 6.86 -9.90 0.76
C ALA A 23 7.12 -9.44 -0.69
N SER A 24 6.06 -9.31 -1.50
CA SER A 24 6.17 -8.76 -2.87
C SER A 24 6.55 -7.28 -2.87
N ALA A 25 5.98 -6.50 -1.95
CA ALA A 25 6.25 -5.06 -1.83
C ALA A 25 7.70 -4.75 -1.43
N ALA A 26 8.44 -5.71 -0.88
CA ALA A 26 9.86 -5.54 -0.55
C ALA A 26 10.74 -5.17 -1.76
N SER A 27 10.40 -5.68 -2.95
CA SER A 27 11.10 -5.31 -4.19
C SER A 27 10.96 -3.82 -4.53
N VAL A 28 9.79 -3.23 -4.25
CA VAL A 28 9.50 -1.81 -4.48
C VAL A 28 10.06 -0.96 -3.35
N ALA A 29 9.99 -1.41 -2.10
CA ALA A 29 10.64 -0.73 -0.98
C ALA A 29 12.15 -0.55 -1.21
N GLY A 30 12.82 -1.60 -1.70
CA GLY A 30 14.23 -1.55 -2.07
C GLY A 30 14.51 -0.55 -3.20
N LEU A 31 13.66 -0.52 -4.23
CA LEU A 31 13.75 0.46 -5.32
C LEU A 31 13.60 1.91 -4.82
N LEU A 32 12.58 2.18 -4.01
CA LEU A 32 12.33 3.51 -3.45
C LEU A 32 13.52 3.99 -2.59
N ARG A 33 14.11 3.09 -1.80
CA ARG A 33 15.31 3.40 -1.01
C ARG A 33 16.51 3.77 -1.89
N LEU A 34 16.81 2.97 -2.91
CA LEU A 34 17.90 3.23 -3.87
C LEU A 34 17.69 4.51 -4.68
N ALA A 35 16.42 4.87 -4.95
CA ALA A 35 16.10 6.13 -5.59
C ALA A 35 16.33 7.33 -4.65
N ALA A 36 15.96 7.18 -3.37
CA ALA A 36 16.10 8.24 -2.36
C ALA A 36 17.56 8.52 -1.97
N ASP A 37 18.41 7.49 -1.93
CA ASP A 37 19.85 7.65 -1.60
C ASP A 37 20.74 8.02 -2.81
N GLY A 38 20.15 8.11 -4.01
CA GLY A 38 20.85 8.49 -5.24
C GLY A 38 21.65 7.36 -5.89
N SER A 39 21.54 6.12 -5.42
CA SER A 39 22.24 4.96 -5.99
C SER A 39 21.65 4.49 -7.32
N LEU A 40 20.40 4.87 -7.63
CA LEU A 40 19.76 4.49 -8.88
C LEU A 40 20.17 5.41 -10.05
N PRO A 41 20.74 4.87 -11.15
CA PRO A 41 21.11 5.69 -12.30
C PRO A 41 19.89 6.40 -12.90
N ARG A 42 20.05 7.69 -13.24
CA ARG A 42 18.99 8.47 -13.87
C ARG A 42 18.58 7.84 -15.20
N GLY A 43 17.28 7.62 -15.38
CA GLY A 43 16.71 7.01 -16.59
C GLY A 43 16.82 5.48 -16.65
N ALA A 44 17.26 4.82 -15.58
CA ALA A 44 17.24 3.36 -15.50
C ALA A 44 15.80 2.82 -15.64
N ARG A 45 15.67 1.68 -16.31
CA ARG A 45 14.43 0.90 -16.39
C ARG A 45 14.54 -0.26 -15.41
N VAL A 46 13.62 -0.33 -14.45
CA VAL A 46 13.61 -1.33 -13.39
C VAL A 46 12.35 -2.17 -13.49
N ALA A 47 12.47 -3.47 -13.26
CA ALA A 47 11.32 -4.37 -13.11
C ALA A 47 11.30 -4.91 -11.67
N CYS A 48 10.22 -4.63 -10.94
CA CYS A 48 9.95 -5.20 -9.63
C CYS A 48 9.00 -6.38 -9.80
N ILE A 49 9.37 -7.56 -9.28
CA ILE A 49 8.54 -8.76 -9.37
C ILE A 49 7.68 -8.87 -8.12
N LEU A 50 6.36 -8.87 -8.32
CA LEU A 50 5.39 -9.09 -7.26
C LEU A 50 4.94 -10.55 -7.30
N THR A 51 5.50 -11.35 -6.40
CA THR A 51 5.37 -12.81 -6.38
C THR A 51 3.99 -13.32 -5.97
N GLY A 52 3.20 -12.52 -5.27
CA GLY A 52 1.93 -12.94 -4.71
C GLY A 52 0.87 -11.84 -4.64
N HIS A 53 -0.37 -12.26 -4.81
CA HIS A 53 -1.54 -11.39 -4.65
C HIS A 53 -1.78 -11.04 -3.18
N GLY A 54 -2.25 -9.82 -2.90
CA GLY A 54 -2.54 -9.36 -1.54
C GLY A 54 -3.64 -10.13 -0.80
N LEU A 55 -4.35 -11.02 -1.49
CA LEU A 55 -5.39 -11.89 -0.90
C LEU A 55 -4.80 -13.14 -0.23
N LYS A 56 -3.49 -13.38 -0.36
CA LYS A 56 -2.82 -14.46 0.36
C LYS A 56 -2.74 -14.19 1.86
N ASP A 57 -2.62 -12.92 2.26
CA ASP A 57 -2.52 -12.48 3.66
C ASP A 57 -3.61 -11.45 4.00
N PRO A 58 -4.89 -11.89 4.12
CA PRO A 58 -5.99 -10.98 4.46
C PRO A 58 -5.83 -10.34 5.85
N ASP A 59 -5.21 -11.04 6.80
CA ASP A 59 -5.01 -10.53 8.17
C ASP A 59 -4.08 -9.31 8.19
N ILE A 60 -3.00 -9.34 7.39
CA ILE A 60 -2.14 -8.16 7.23
C ILE A 60 -2.93 -7.03 6.61
N ALA A 61 -3.69 -7.27 5.54
CA ALA A 61 -4.50 -6.22 4.92
C ALA A 61 -5.46 -5.55 5.90
N ILE A 62 -6.14 -6.34 6.75
CA ILE A 62 -7.04 -5.83 7.78
C ILE A 62 -6.27 -5.01 8.84
N SER A 63 -5.07 -5.45 9.24
CA SER A 63 -4.22 -4.71 10.19
C SER A 63 -3.73 -3.36 9.67
N GLN A 64 -3.73 -3.16 8.35
CA GLN A 64 -3.21 -1.94 7.71
C GLN A 64 -4.29 -0.88 7.44
N ILE A 65 -5.56 -1.17 7.75
CA ILE A 65 -6.66 -0.22 7.56
C ILE A 65 -7.17 0.31 8.88
N SER A 66 -7.72 1.53 8.85
CA SER A 66 -8.57 2.02 9.93
C SER A 66 -10.00 1.60 9.65
N VAL A 67 -10.58 0.80 10.55
CA VAL A 67 -11.99 0.38 10.42
C VAL A 67 -12.88 1.61 10.62
N PRO A 68 -13.74 1.95 9.65
CA PRO A 68 -14.65 3.08 9.79
C PRO A 68 -15.62 2.90 10.96
N THR A 69 -16.00 3.99 11.61
CA THR A 69 -17.03 3.99 12.66
C THR A 69 -18.39 3.67 12.04
N ALA A 70 -19.16 2.80 12.69
CA ALA A 70 -20.53 2.52 12.29
C ALA A 70 -21.41 3.76 12.50
N VAL A 71 -22.21 4.10 11.49
CA VAL A 71 -23.18 5.21 11.51
C VAL A 71 -24.58 4.69 11.19
N ASP A 72 -25.60 5.47 11.54
CA ASP A 72 -26.98 5.14 11.22
C ASP A 72 -27.20 5.02 9.70
N ALA A 73 -28.20 4.23 9.29
CA ALA A 73 -28.59 4.03 7.89
C ALA A 73 -29.36 5.25 7.35
N ASP A 74 -28.75 6.42 7.46
CA ASP A 74 -29.24 7.73 7.08
C ASP A 74 -28.21 8.45 6.20
N LEU A 75 -28.69 9.14 5.17
CA LEU A 75 -27.82 9.84 4.23
C LEU A 75 -27.03 10.97 4.93
N GLY A 76 -27.65 11.70 5.86
CA GLY A 76 -26.99 12.76 6.61
C GLY A 76 -25.85 12.23 7.48
N ALA A 77 -26.08 11.12 8.19
CA ALA A 77 -25.07 10.43 8.98
C ALA A 77 -23.87 9.95 8.14
N VAL A 78 -24.12 9.40 6.95
CA VAL A 78 -23.06 8.95 6.03
C VAL A 78 -22.23 10.11 5.50
N LEU A 79 -22.87 11.19 5.04
CA LEU A 79 -22.16 12.36 4.49
C LEU A 79 -21.29 13.03 5.55
N ALA A 80 -21.82 13.21 6.77
CA ALA A 80 -21.06 13.76 7.88
C ALA A 80 -19.79 12.95 8.20
N GLN A 81 -19.88 11.61 8.16
CA GLN A 81 -18.74 10.72 8.40
C GLN A 81 -17.68 10.78 7.29
N LEU A 82 -18.09 10.99 6.05
CA LEU A 82 -17.20 11.11 4.90
C LEU A 82 -16.63 12.52 4.71
N ALA A 83 -17.05 13.48 5.56
CA ALA A 83 -16.75 14.90 5.42
C ALA A 83 -17.15 15.47 4.04
N LEU A 84 -18.34 15.07 3.56
CA LEU A 84 -18.95 15.50 2.30
C LEU A 84 -20.20 16.34 2.51
#